data_AF-Q01PE8-F1
#
_entry.id   AF-Q01PE8-F1
#
_cell.length_a   1.000
_cell.length_b   1.000
_cell.length_c   1.000
_cell.angle_alpha   90.00
_cell.angle_beta   90.00
_cell.angle_gamma   90.00
#
_symmetry.space_group_name_H-M   'P 1'
#
loop_
_entity.id
_entity.type
_entity.pdbx_description
1 polymer ?
#
loop_
_entity_poly.entity_id
_entity_poly.type
_entity_poly.pdbx_seq_one_letter_code
_entity_poly.pdbx_strand_id
1 'polypeptide(L)'
;MNLAGAPAPGMIRIPGGTFRMGSEAFYPEESPVHEVAVDGFWIDCHEVTNQRYGEFVEATGYLTVAERPLNAADFPGAPPENLVPGSMVFRRTSGPVDLHNYVNWWAWVPGASWKHPQGPGSSLEGIEQHPVVHVAYEDAEAYAGWAGKELPTEAEWEFAARGGLDGKNFTWGDEDFPGGNAMANSWQGEFPWQNLLADGYEGTSPVGSFPPNGYGLYDMAGNVWEWTSDWFVPRHADEVVRSCCGPAVNPRISSPAKSYDPAQPQFQIPRKVVKGGSHLCAPNYCLRYRPAARQPQMLDTGMTHIGFRCIAREA
;
A
#
# COMPACT_ATOMS: atom_id res chain seq x y z
N MET A 1 -29.80 17.95 -14.76
CA MET A 1 -29.46 19.35 -14.44
C MET A 1 -30.16 19.70 -13.14
N ASN A 2 -29.55 19.94 -11.99
CA ASN A 2 -28.19 19.95 -11.46
C ASN A 2 -28.30 19.16 -10.14
N LEU A 3 -27.29 18.43 -9.67
CA LEU A 3 -26.18 18.98 -8.90
C LEU A 3 -24.96 18.08 -9.14
N ALA A 4 -23.80 18.70 -9.36
CA ALA A 4 -22.50 18.03 -9.28
C ALA A 4 -22.49 17.10 -8.05
N GLY A 5 -22.24 15.81 -8.28
CA GLY A 5 -22.39 14.77 -7.27
C GLY A 5 -21.56 15.09 -6.05
N ALA A 6 -22.21 15.29 -4.90
CA ALA A 6 -21.51 15.31 -3.63
C ALA A 6 -20.76 13.98 -3.49
N PRO A 7 -19.50 14.00 -3.02
CA PRO A 7 -18.69 12.79 -2.89
C PRO A 7 -19.32 11.81 -1.90
N ALA A 8 -18.94 10.54 -2.00
CA ALA A 8 -19.20 9.58 -0.94
C ALA A 8 -18.64 10.11 0.40
N PRO A 9 -19.34 9.91 1.54
CA PRO A 9 -18.83 10.31 2.85
C PRO A 9 -17.43 9.76 3.11
N GLY A 10 -16.54 10.60 3.68
CA GLY A 10 -15.17 10.20 4.01
C GLY A 10 -14.13 10.44 2.91
N MET A 11 -14.49 11.14 1.82
CA MET A 11 -13.53 11.51 0.77
C MET A 11 -13.16 13.00 0.83
N ILE A 12 -11.93 13.31 0.44
CA ILE A 12 -11.40 14.67 0.33
C ILE A 12 -11.13 14.99 -1.14
N ARG A 13 -11.50 16.20 -1.55
CA ARG A 13 -11.23 16.72 -2.89
C ARG A 13 -9.78 17.17 -2.97
N ILE A 14 -9.05 16.58 -3.90
CA ILE A 14 -7.72 17.01 -4.32
C ILE A 14 -7.90 17.84 -5.59
N PRO A 15 -7.50 19.13 -5.61
CA PRO A 15 -7.75 20.01 -6.75
C PRO A 15 -6.98 19.65 -8.03
N GLY A 16 -6.01 18.73 -7.95
CA GLY A 16 -5.06 18.45 -9.02
C GLY A 16 -3.95 19.50 -9.09
N GLY A 17 -2.97 19.27 -9.95
CA GLY A 17 -1.84 20.17 -10.16
C GLY A 17 -0.60 19.46 -10.70
N THR A 18 0.45 20.23 -10.91
CA THR A 18 1.78 19.72 -11.30
C THR A 18 2.66 19.57 -10.07
N PHE A 19 3.41 18.47 -10.00
CA PHE A 19 4.38 18.22 -8.93
C PHE A 19 5.61 17.47 -9.42
N ARG A 20 6.65 17.46 -8.60
CA ARG A 20 7.85 16.64 -8.80
C ARG A 20 7.64 15.26 -8.17
N MET A 21 7.47 14.25 -9.02
CA MET A 21 7.33 12.86 -8.63
C MET A 21 8.70 12.19 -8.48
N GLY A 22 8.84 11.30 -7.50
CA GLY A 22 10.05 10.53 -7.23
C GLY A 22 11.04 11.22 -6.28
N SER A 23 12.25 10.64 -6.21
CA SER A 23 13.35 11.03 -5.32
C SER A 23 14.68 10.50 -5.85
N GLU A 24 15.76 11.23 -5.58
CA GLU A 24 17.15 10.81 -5.91
C GLU A 24 17.96 10.42 -4.66
N ALA A 25 17.36 10.49 -3.47
CA ALA A 25 18.11 10.43 -2.21
C ALA A 25 18.20 9.03 -1.59
N PHE A 26 17.28 8.10 -1.91
CA PHE A 26 17.11 6.86 -1.16
C PHE A 26 17.22 5.60 -2.01
N TYR A 27 16.20 5.28 -2.82
CA TYR A 27 16.16 4.03 -3.58
C TYR A 27 16.24 4.28 -5.10
N PRO A 28 16.98 3.46 -5.87
CA PRO A 28 17.14 3.66 -7.31
C PRO A 28 15.85 3.68 -8.13
N GLU A 29 14.82 2.94 -7.69
CA GLU A 29 13.51 2.87 -8.35
C GLU A 29 12.69 4.16 -8.23
N GLU A 30 13.00 5.03 -7.26
CA GLU A 30 12.38 6.34 -7.07
C GLU A 30 12.90 7.40 -8.05
N SER A 31 13.97 7.07 -8.79
CA SER A 31 14.63 7.98 -9.70
C SER A 31 14.22 7.77 -11.18
N PRO A 32 14.35 8.80 -12.03
CA PRO A 32 14.68 10.18 -11.70
C PRO A 32 13.47 10.95 -11.17
N VAL A 33 13.74 12.08 -10.50
CA VAL A 33 12.71 13.08 -10.23
C VAL A 33 12.24 13.68 -11.57
N HIS A 34 10.93 13.78 -11.76
CA HIS A 34 10.34 14.32 -12.98
C HIS A 34 9.01 15.02 -12.70
N GLU A 35 8.61 15.94 -13.59
CA GLU A 35 7.35 16.66 -13.45
C GLU A 35 6.17 15.85 -14.00
N VAL A 36 5.11 15.78 -13.20
CA VAL A 36 3.85 15.11 -13.53
C VAL A 36 2.70 16.05 -13.21
N ALA A 37 1.67 16.08 -14.05
CA ALA A 37 0.40 16.73 -13.74
C ALA A 37 -0.68 15.67 -13.46
N VAL A 38 -1.50 15.91 -12.44
CA VAL A 38 -2.69 15.12 -12.13
C VAL A 38 -3.92 16.03 -12.13
N ASP A 39 -5.03 15.55 -12.67
CA ASP A 39 -6.31 16.26 -12.63
C ASP A 39 -6.90 16.28 -11.21
N GLY A 40 -8.00 17.00 -11.02
CA GLY A 40 -8.77 16.95 -9.78
C GLY A 40 -9.45 15.59 -9.57
N PHE A 41 -9.46 15.09 -8.34
CA PHE A 41 -10.12 13.84 -7.97
C PHE A 41 -10.51 13.85 -6.48
N TRP A 42 -11.37 12.92 -6.10
CA TRP A 42 -11.67 12.63 -4.70
C TRP A 42 -10.86 11.43 -4.25
N ILE A 43 -10.34 11.44 -3.02
CA ILE A 43 -9.64 10.31 -2.41
C ILE A 43 -10.18 10.06 -1.01
N ASP A 44 -10.25 8.80 -0.59
CA ASP A 44 -10.59 8.43 0.79
C ASP A 44 -9.60 9.08 1.77
N CYS A 45 -10.12 9.66 2.85
CA CYS A 45 -9.30 10.38 3.82
C CYS A 45 -8.33 9.46 4.58
N HIS A 46 -8.62 8.16 4.63
CA HIS A 46 -7.82 7.13 5.27
C HIS A 46 -8.00 5.78 4.54
N GLU A 47 -7.29 4.72 4.94
CA GLU A 47 -7.42 3.39 4.33
C GLU A 47 -8.81 2.77 4.55
N VAL A 48 -9.19 1.81 3.71
CA VAL A 48 -10.44 1.06 3.89
C VAL A 48 -10.34 0.24 5.18
N THR A 49 -11.32 0.41 6.08
CA THR A 49 -11.33 -0.30 7.36
C THR A 49 -11.88 -1.72 7.25
N ASN A 50 -11.54 -2.56 8.23
CA ASN A 50 -12.14 -3.88 8.40
C ASN A 50 -13.67 -3.84 8.42
N GLN A 51 -14.27 -2.86 9.09
CA GLN A 51 -15.73 -2.69 9.11
C GLN A 51 -16.29 -2.47 7.70
N ARG A 52 -15.70 -1.53 6.94
CA ARG A 52 -16.17 -1.21 5.58
C ARG A 52 -15.97 -2.37 4.62
N TYR A 53 -14.86 -3.08 4.75
CA TYR A 53 -14.62 -4.28 3.96
C TYR A 53 -15.60 -5.41 4.32
N GLY A 54 -15.98 -5.52 5.60
CA GLY A 54 -17.04 -6.42 6.05
C GLY A 54 -18.40 -6.14 5.41
N GLU A 55 -18.79 -4.87 5.28
CA GLU A 55 -20.02 -4.47 4.57
C GLU A 55 -20.02 -4.93 3.10
N PHE A 56 -18.86 -4.80 2.42
CA PHE A 56 -18.68 -5.31 1.06
C PHE A 56 -18.86 -6.83 0.99
N VAL A 57 -18.17 -7.57 1.85
CA VAL A 57 -18.24 -9.04 1.86
C VAL A 57 -19.64 -9.53 2.22
N GLU A 58 -20.32 -8.90 3.17
CA GLU A 58 -21.70 -9.23 3.52
C GLU A 58 -22.67 -8.98 2.35
N ALA A 59 -22.52 -7.85 1.66
CA ALA A 59 -23.39 -7.48 0.55
C ALA A 59 -23.21 -8.35 -0.71
N THR A 60 -22.01 -8.89 -0.93
CA THR A 60 -21.64 -9.55 -2.19
C THR A 60 -21.37 -11.04 -2.07
N GLY A 61 -21.11 -11.53 -0.85
CA GLY A 61 -20.61 -12.88 -0.63
C GLY A 61 -19.18 -13.08 -1.15
N TYR A 62 -18.41 -12.00 -1.36
CA TYR A 62 -17.06 -12.07 -1.93
C TYR A 62 -16.12 -12.90 -1.05
N LEU A 63 -15.35 -13.77 -1.70
CA LEU A 63 -14.25 -14.51 -1.09
C LEU A 63 -12.93 -13.92 -1.57
N THR A 64 -12.08 -13.48 -0.65
CA THR A 64 -10.76 -12.93 -0.97
C THR A 64 -9.84 -13.98 -1.58
N VAL A 65 -8.80 -13.55 -2.29
CA VAL A 65 -7.80 -14.47 -2.83
C VAL A 65 -7.20 -15.37 -1.74
N ALA A 66 -6.96 -14.82 -0.54
CA ALA A 66 -6.46 -15.58 0.62
C ALA A 66 -7.43 -16.67 1.12
N GLU A 67 -8.73 -16.56 0.84
CA GLU A 67 -9.77 -17.51 1.26
C GLU A 67 -10.03 -18.60 0.18
N ARG A 68 -9.52 -18.44 -1.03
CA ARG A 68 -9.77 -19.34 -2.16
C ARG A 68 -8.79 -20.52 -2.18
N PRO A 69 -9.19 -21.69 -2.69
CA PRO A 69 -8.26 -22.80 -2.91
C PRO A 69 -7.13 -22.40 -3.89
N LEU A 70 -5.90 -22.79 -3.57
CA LEU A 70 -4.75 -22.59 -4.45
C LEU A 70 -4.70 -23.67 -5.52
N ASN A 71 -4.27 -23.29 -6.73
CA ASN A 71 -3.94 -24.24 -7.78
C ASN A 71 -2.44 -24.57 -7.71
N ALA A 72 -2.12 -25.84 -7.45
CA ALA A 72 -0.74 -26.32 -7.34
C ALA A 72 0.12 -26.04 -8.59
N ALA A 73 -0.50 -25.93 -9.76
CA ALA A 73 0.21 -25.63 -11.01
C ALA A 73 0.84 -24.22 -11.03
N ASP A 74 0.28 -23.28 -10.26
CA ASP A 74 0.75 -21.89 -10.21
C ASP A 74 1.97 -21.73 -9.27
N PHE A 75 2.20 -22.71 -8.39
CA PHE A 75 3.25 -22.69 -7.37
C PHE A 75 4.17 -23.93 -7.46
N PRO A 76 4.95 -24.07 -8.55
CA PRO A 76 5.82 -25.22 -8.73
C PRO A 76 6.89 -25.28 -7.62
N GLY A 77 6.91 -26.39 -6.87
CA GLY A 77 7.85 -26.61 -5.78
C GLY A 77 7.42 -26.08 -4.41
N ALA A 78 6.22 -25.52 -4.28
CA ALA A 78 5.66 -25.19 -2.97
C ALA A 78 5.39 -26.48 -2.16
N PRO A 79 5.68 -26.49 -0.84
CA PRO A 79 5.33 -27.61 0.02
C PRO A 79 3.81 -27.89 -0.02
N PRO A 80 3.35 -29.15 -0.16
CA PRO A 80 1.93 -29.48 -0.24
C PRO A 80 1.09 -28.93 0.92
N GLU A 81 1.65 -28.86 2.11
CA GLU A 81 1.04 -28.28 3.31
C GLU A 81 0.76 -26.77 3.19
N ASN A 82 1.44 -26.07 2.29
CA ASN A 82 1.25 -24.65 2.00
C ASN A 82 0.29 -24.40 0.82
N LEU A 83 -0.12 -25.45 0.10
CA LEU A 83 -1.07 -25.36 -1.03
C LEU A 83 -2.53 -25.37 -0.54
N VAL A 84 -2.82 -24.50 0.43
CA VAL A 84 -4.13 -24.34 1.07
C VAL A 84 -4.43 -22.85 1.26
N PRO A 85 -5.70 -22.44 1.33
CA PRO A 85 -6.07 -21.04 1.57
C PRO A 85 -5.29 -20.48 2.76
N GLY A 86 -4.75 -19.28 2.59
CA GLY A 86 -3.84 -18.69 3.54
C GLY A 86 -3.24 -17.40 2.99
N SER A 87 -2.34 -16.82 3.77
CA SER A 87 -1.73 -15.54 3.45
C SER A 87 -0.39 -15.37 4.16
N MET A 88 0.40 -14.39 3.72
CA MET A 88 1.70 -14.10 4.32
C MET A 88 1.54 -13.29 5.61
N VAL A 89 2.06 -13.83 6.71
CA VAL A 89 2.00 -13.23 8.04
C VAL A 89 3.41 -12.90 8.52
N PHE A 90 3.58 -11.67 9.01
CA PHE A 90 4.80 -11.25 9.67
C PHE A 90 4.89 -11.92 11.04
N ARG A 91 6.06 -12.50 11.34
CA ARG A 91 6.39 -13.10 12.62
C ARG A 91 7.66 -12.47 13.14
N ARG A 92 7.52 -11.69 14.20
CA ARG A 92 8.63 -11.11 14.94
C ARG A 92 9.62 -12.20 15.35
N THR A 93 10.90 -11.98 15.10
CA THR A 93 11.93 -12.96 15.47
C THR A 93 12.32 -12.81 16.93
N SER A 94 12.87 -13.87 17.53
CA SER A 94 13.32 -13.85 18.93
C SER A 94 14.62 -13.06 19.17
N GLY A 95 15.30 -12.67 18.08
CA GLY A 95 16.55 -11.91 18.10
C GLY A 95 17.00 -11.54 16.68
N PRO A 96 18.21 -10.98 16.54
CA PRO A 96 18.76 -10.60 15.24
C PRO A 96 18.86 -11.80 14.27
N VAL A 97 18.55 -11.56 13.00
CA VAL A 97 18.59 -12.53 11.90
C VAL A 97 19.19 -11.90 10.65
N ASP A 98 19.49 -12.70 9.63
CA ASP A 98 19.94 -12.20 8.33
C ASP A 98 18.79 -11.46 7.61
N LEU A 99 18.97 -10.15 7.40
CA LEU A 99 17.99 -9.25 6.77
C LEU A 99 17.89 -9.42 5.24
N HIS A 100 18.76 -10.22 4.62
CA HIS A 100 18.65 -10.57 3.20
C HIS A 100 17.73 -11.77 2.96
N ASN A 101 17.36 -12.50 4.02
CA ASN A 101 16.51 -13.67 3.92
C ASN A 101 15.16 -13.45 4.59
N TYR A 102 14.19 -12.96 3.80
CA TYR A 102 12.88 -12.56 4.28
C TYR A 102 12.06 -13.69 4.91
N VAL A 103 12.34 -14.96 4.58
CA VAL A 103 11.66 -16.12 5.17
C VAL A 103 11.91 -16.25 6.68
N ASN A 104 12.88 -15.52 7.22
CA ASN A 104 13.14 -15.46 8.66
C ASN A 104 12.00 -14.82 9.45
N TRP A 105 11.23 -13.90 8.85
CA TRP A 105 10.11 -13.21 9.51
C TRP A 105 8.81 -13.24 8.71
N TRP A 106 8.82 -13.74 7.48
CA TRP A 106 7.61 -13.93 6.69
C TRP A 106 7.25 -15.41 6.60
N ALA A 107 6.03 -15.76 7.04
CA ALA A 107 5.52 -17.12 6.98
C ALA A 107 4.20 -17.18 6.22
N TRP A 108 4.05 -18.19 5.37
CA TRP A 108 2.72 -18.58 4.87
C TRP A 108 1.95 -19.20 6.04
N VAL A 109 0.75 -18.68 6.32
CA VAL A 109 -0.11 -19.18 7.40
C VAL A 109 -1.42 -19.68 6.80
N PRO A 110 -1.63 -21.00 6.77
CA PRO A 110 -2.92 -21.60 6.41
C PRO A 110 -4.07 -20.99 7.22
N GLY A 111 -5.12 -20.54 6.54
CA GLY A 111 -6.29 -19.92 7.13
C GLY A 111 -6.11 -18.46 7.57
N ALA A 112 -4.93 -17.84 7.37
CA ALA A 112 -4.80 -16.40 7.50
C ALA A 112 -5.51 -15.68 6.35
N SER A 113 -6.33 -14.69 6.69
CA SER A 113 -7.10 -13.87 5.75
C SER A 113 -7.47 -12.56 6.42
N TRP A 114 -8.23 -11.70 5.73
CA TRP A 114 -8.68 -10.43 6.30
C TRP A 114 -9.52 -10.63 7.58
N LYS A 115 -10.26 -11.74 7.72
CA LYS A 115 -11.06 -12.06 8.93
C LYS A 115 -10.21 -12.60 10.08
N HIS A 116 -9.05 -13.17 9.74
CA HIS A 116 -8.15 -13.85 10.68
C HIS A 116 -6.71 -13.40 10.42
N PRO A 117 -6.33 -12.14 10.73
CA PRO A 117 -5.08 -11.57 10.25
C PRO A 117 -3.81 -12.25 10.79
N GLN A 118 -3.90 -12.93 11.94
CA GLN A 118 -2.76 -13.69 12.50
C GLN A 118 -2.91 -15.20 12.28
N GLY A 119 -3.86 -15.61 11.44
CA GLY A 119 -4.22 -17.01 11.22
C GLY A 119 -5.36 -17.52 12.10
N PRO A 120 -5.63 -18.83 12.05
CA PRO A 120 -6.74 -19.45 12.77
C PRO A 120 -6.72 -19.11 14.26
N GLY A 121 -7.84 -18.58 14.77
CA GLY A 121 -7.99 -18.17 16.18
C GLY A 121 -7.81 -16.68 16.44
N SER A 122 -7.30 -15.92 15.48
CA SER A 122 -7.42 -14.44 15.49
C SER A 122 -8.80 -14.00 15.00
N SER A 123 -9.20 -12.76 15.29
CA SER A 123 -10.46 -12.19 14.83
C SER A 123 -10.30 -10.69 14.56
N LEU A 124 -11.38 -10.06 14.09
CA LEU A 124 -11.47 -8.61 13.91
C LEU A 124 -11.98 -7.88 15.15
N GLU A 125 -12.22 -8.59 16.26
CA GLU A 125 -12.75 -8.01 17.49
C GLU A 125 -11.79 -6.97 18.06
N GLY A 126 -12.27 -5.73 18.19
CA GLY A 126 -11.47 -4.61 18.70
C GLY A 126 -10.55 -3.95 17.66
N ILE A 127 -10.55 -4.42 16.41
CA ILE A 127 -9.78 -3.83 15.29
C ILE A 127 -10.67 -3.49 14.08
N GLU A 128 -11.95 -3.23 14.31
CA GLU A 128 -12.93 -2.91 13.25
C GLU A 128 -12.58 -1.62 12.50
N GLN A 129 -11.94 -0.66 13.18
CA GLN A 129 -11.45 0.61 12.62
C GLN A 129 -9.99 0.56 12.14
N HIS A 130 -9.34 -0.60 12.18
CA HIS A 130 -8.01 -0.76 11.58
C HIS A 130 -8.15 -0.97 10.06
N PRO A 131 -7.10 -0.68 9.28
CA PRO A 131 -7.10 -0.98 7.85
C PRO A 131 -7.31 -2.47 7.60
N VAL A 132 -8.08 -2.80 6.57
CA VAL A 132 -8.17 -4.17 6.08
C VAL A 132 -6.82 -4.59 5.50
N VAL A 133 -6.38 -5.79 5.83
CA VAL A 133 -5.13 -6.41 5.36
C VAL A 133 -5.41 -7.80 4.78
N HIS A 134 -4.38 -8.48 4.26
CA HIS A 134 -4.52 -9.75 3.53
C HIS A 134 -5.35 -9.67 2.25
N VAL A 135 -5.50 -8.47 1.70
CA VAL A 135 -6.20 -8.22 0.45
C VAL A 135 -5.20 -8.20 -0.69
N ALA A 136 -5.40 -9.09 -1.65
CA ALA A 136 -4.68 -9.12 -2.92
C ALA A 136 -5.14 -7.95 -3.82
N TYR A 137 -4.46 -7.73 -4.96
CA TYR A 137 -4.84 -6.61 -5.84
C TYR A 137 -6.30 -6.74 -6.34
N GLU A 138 -6.71 -7.94 -6.74
CA GLU A 138 -8.09 -8.22 -7.16
C GLU A 138 -9.11 -7.91 -6.05
N ASP A 139 -8.77 -8.19 -4.79
CA ASP A 139 -9.63 -7.97 -3.64
C ASP A 139 -9.89 -6.47 -3.40
N ALA A 140 -8.86 -5.65 -3.60
CA ALA A 140 -8.94 -4.19 -3.51
C ALA A 140 -9.72 -3.59 -4.68
N GLU A 141 -9.48 -4.08 -5.91
CA GLU A 141 -10.19 -3.64 -7.11
C GLU A 141 -11.68 -4.01 -7.09
N ALA A 142 -12.01 -5.21 -6.61
CA ALA A 142 -13.40 -5.66 -6.45
C ALA A 142 -14.17 -4.80 -5.44
N TYR A 143 -13.56 -4.50 -4.29
CA TYR A 143 -14.14 -3.57 -3.31
C TYR A 143 -14.36 -2.18 -3.93
N ALA A 144 -13.34 -1.62 -4.59
CA ALA A 144 -13.41 -0.29 -5.18
C ALA A 144 -14.58 -0.22 -6.19
N GLY A 145 -14.69 -1.22 -7.08
CA GLY A 145 -15.79 -1.31 -8.04
C GLY A 145 -17.17 -1.41 -7.38
N TRP A 146 -17.32 -2.23 -6.33
CA TRP A 146 -18.56 -2.31 -5.55
C TRP A 146 -18.92 -0.97 -4.90
N ALA A 147 -17.93 -0.24 -4.38
CA ALA A 147 -18.12 1.07 -3.76
C ALA A 147 -18.38 2.20 -4.77
N GLY A 148 -18.35 1.93 -6.08
CA GLY A 148 -18.45 2.95 -7.13
C GLY A 148 -17.21 3.86 -7.19
N LYS A 149 -16.05 3.31 -6.86
CA LYS A 149 -14.75 3.98 -6.77
C LYS A 149 -13.70 3.27 -7.64
N GLU A 150 -12.47 3.77 -7.62
CA GLU A 150 -11.29 3.20 -8.28
C GLU A 150 -10.10 3.15 -7.30
N LEU A 151 -9.06 2.37 -7.62
CA LEU A 151 -7.75 2.52 -6.97
C LEU A 151 -7.01 3.73 -7.57
N PRO A 152 -6.24 4.50 -6.76
CA PRO A 152 -5.45 5.62 -7.28
C PRO A 152 -4.37 5.12 -8.25
N THR A 153 -3.97 5.97 -9.20
CA THR A 153 -2.67 5.78 -9.86
C THR A 153 -1.53 6.02 -8.88
N GLU A 154 -0.34 5.55 -9.20
CA GLU A 154 0.85 5.87 -8.40
C GLU A 154 1.07 7.38 -8.30
N ALA A 155 0.88 8.10 -9.41
CA ALA A 155 1.05 9.55 -9.45
C ALA A 155 -0.01 10.29 -8.63
N GLU A 156 -1.27 9.86 -8.70
CA GLU A 156 -2.37 10.38 -7.87
C GLU A 156 -2.09 10.17 -6.39
N TRP A 157 -1.65 8.96 -6.03
CA TRP A 157 -1.32 8.62 -4.64
C TRP A 157 -0.16 9.47 -4.12
N GLU A 158 0.93 9.60 -4.88
CA GLU A 158 2.10 10.37 -4.43
C GLU A 158 1.81 11.87 -4.36
N PHE A 159 1.07 12.43 -5.32
CA PHE A 159 0.62 13.81 -5.28
C PHE A 159 -0.21 14.09 -4.03
N ALA A 160 -1.17 13.20 -3.73
CA ALA A 160 -2.00 13.26 -2.54
C ALA A 160 -1.15 13.13 -1.26
N ALA A 161 -0.20 12.19 -1.21
CA ALA A 161 0.65 11.93 -0.06
C ALA A 161 1.54 13.13 0.30
N ARG A 162 2.05 13.83 -0.72
CA ARG A 162 2.87 15.04 -0.54
C ARG A 162 2.11 16.19 0.12
N GLY A 163 0.78 16.21 0.07
CA GLY A 163 -0.02 17.16 0.87
C GLY A 163 0.29 18.64 0.57
N GLY A 164 0.71 18.96 -0.66
CA GLY A 164 1.13 20.30 -1.06
C GLY A 164 2.60 20.65 -0.75
N LEU A 165 3.37 19.72 -0.18
CA LEU A 165 4.81 19.89 0.05
C LEU A 165 5.62 19.50 -1.19
N ASP A 166 6.57 20.35 -1.55
CA ASP A 166 7.46 20.10 -2.69
C ASP A 166 8.79 19.49 -2.23
N GLY A 167 9.11 18.29 -2.75
CA GLY A 167 10.40 17.64 -2.56
C GLY A 167 10.76 17.21 -1.13
N LYS A 168 9.77 17.12 -0.21
CA LYS A 168 9.99 16.69 1.17
C LYS A 168 10.12 15.18 1.32
N ASN A 169 10.91 14.76 2.32
CA ASN A 169 11.18 13.33 2.57
C ASN A 169 9.95 12.57 3.08
N PHE A 170 9.11 13.22 3.89
CA PHE A 170 7.91 12.65 4.50
C PHE A 170 6.68 13.50 4.15
N THR A 171 5.50 12.98 4.46
CA THR A 171 4.21 13.67 4.21
C THR A 171 4.02 14.92 5.10
N TRP A 172 4.87 15.09 6.12
CA TRP A 172 4.89 16.20 7.08
C TRP A 172 6.14 17.08 7.02
N GLY A 173 7.19 16.73 6.26
CA GLY A 173 8.45 17.49 6.24
C GLY A 173 9.68 16.63 5.97
N ASP A 174 10.84 17.08 6.46
CA ASP A 174 12.14 16.41 6.21
C ASP A 174 12.64 15.57 7.40
N GLU A 175 12.15 15.85 8.60
CA GLU A 175 12.52 15.16 9.84
C GLU A 175 11.54 14.01 10.10
N ASP A 176 12.09 12.84 10.42
CA ASP A 176 11.32 11.61 10.67
C ASP A 176 10.50 11.71 11.97
N PHE A 177 11.16 12.10 13.07
CA PHE A 177 10.55 12.29 14.39
C PHE A 177 10.63 13.75 14.84
N PRO A 178 9.85 14.67 14.24
CA PRO A 178 9.89 16.09 14.57
C PRO A 178 9.58 16.32 16.06
N GLY A 179 10.56 16.86 16.78
CA GLY A 179 10.48 17.05 18.23
C GLY A 179 10.39 15.74 19.03
N GLY A 180 10.85 14.63 18.45
CA GLY A 180 10.81 13.29 19.05
C GLY A 180 9.47 12.57 18.95
N ASN A 181 8.51 13.09 18.19
CA ASN A 181 7.17 12.51 18.06
C ASN A 181 7.07 11.60 16.84
N ALA A 182 6.46 10.43 17.00
CA ALA A 182 6.08 9.58 15.87
C ALA A 182 4.95 10.25 15.07
N MET A 183 5.13 10.33 13.76
CA MET A 183 4.18 10.95 12.82
C MET A 183 3.46 9.94 11.94
N ALA A 184 3.82 8.66 12.06
CA ALA A 184 3.26 7.53 11.34
C ALA A 184 3.45 6.26 12.18
N ASN A 185 2.57 5.28 11.98
CA ASN A 185 2.77 3.93 12.50
C ASN A 185 3.87 3.23 11.71
N SER A 186 5.03 3.02 12.33
CA SER A 186 6.22 2.44 11.71
C SER A 186 6.98 1.58 12.73
N TRP A 187 8.11 0.98 12.35
CA TRP A 187 8.87 0.18 13.29
C TRP A 187 9.96 1.01 13.97
N GLN A 188 9.93 1.11 15.30
CA GLN A 188 11.01 1.73 16.09
C GLN A 188 11.81 0.67 16.85
N GLY A 189 13.14 0.73 16.76
CA GLY A 189 14.04 -0.28 17.31
C GLY A 189 14.67 -1.16 16.23
N GLU A 190 15.26 -2.27 16.63
CA GLU A 190 15.94 -3.18 15.70
C GLU A 190 14.98 -4.17 15.04
N PHE A 191 14.58 -3.88 13.80
CA PHE A 191 13.87 -4.83 12.96
C PHE A 191 14.66 -6.14 12.75
N PRO A 192 14.03 -7.34 12.72
CA PRO A 192 12.61 -7.64 12.91
C PRO A 192 12.29 -8.18 14.32
N TRP A 193 13.09 -7.86 15.34
CA TRP A 193 13.04 -8.54 16.65
C TRP A 193 12.76 -7.60 17.84
N GLN A 194 13.07 -6.31 17.71
CA GLN A 194 12.84 -5.29 18.74
C GLN A 194 11.96 -4.16 18.21
N ASN A 195 10.66 -4.22 18.54
CA ASN A 195 9.74 -3.08 18.40
C ASN A 195 9.63 -2.38 19.76
N LEU A 196 10.00 -1.10 19.81
CA LEU A 196 10.00 -0.23 20.98
C LEU A 196 8.64 0.43 21.24
N LEU A 197 7.69 0.32 20.30
CA LEU A 197 6.33 0.85 20.43
C LEU A 197 6.30 2.35 20.75
N ALA A 198 7.23 3.12 20.17
CA ALA A 198 7.30 4.55 20.43
C ALA A 198 6.12 5.32 19.82
N ASP A 199 5.50 4.76 18.79
CA ASP A 199 4.26 5.25 18.19
C ASP A 199 2.97 4.70 18.82
N GLY A 200 3.09 3.74 19.76
CA GLY A 200 1.99 3.12 20.49
C GLY A 200 1.41 1.85 19.87
N TYR A 201 1.90 1.35 18.73
CA TYR A 201 1.30 0.22 18.02
C TYR A 201 2.31 -0.87 17.64
N GLU A 202 1.99 -2.14 17.97
CA GLU A 202 2.86 -3.27 17.57
C GLU A 202 2.55 -3.76 16.15
N GLY A 203 1.29 -3.62 15.72
CA GLY A 203 0.79 -3.97 14.40
C GLY A 203 0.17 -2.75 13.73
N THR A 204 -0.94 -2.96 13.00
CA THR A 204 -1.73 -1.85 12.48
C THR A 204 -2.30 -0.98 13.60
N SER A 205 -2.58 0.28 13.29
CA SER A 205 -3.30 1.24 14.14
C SER A 205 -4.69 1.50 13.57
N PRO A 206 -5.64 2.01 14.37
CA PRO A 206 -6.88 2.56 13.82
C PRO A 206 -6.57 3.59 12.74
N VAL A 207 -7.35 3.60 11.68
CA VAL A 207 -7.21 4.62 10.63
C VAL A 207 -7.42 6.03 11.22
N GLY A 208 -6.64 7.00 10.77
CA GLY A 208 -6.66 8.36 11.30
C GLY A 208 -5.91 8.57 12.61
N SER A 209 -5.07 7.62 13.04
CA SER A 209 -4.38 7.72 14.35
C SER A 209 -3.32 8.81 14.41
N PHE A 210 -2.70 9.13 13.27
CA PHE A 210 -1.62 10.12 13.17
C PHE A 210 -2.11 11.43 12.53
N PRO A 211 -1.38 12.55 12.66
CA PRO A 211 -1.80 13.82 12.08
C PRO A 211 -2.00 13.74 10.56
N PRO A 212 -3.04 14.39 10.00
CA PRO A 212 -3.23 14.41 8.57
C PRO A 212 -2.18 15.30 7.89
N ASN A 213 -1.88 15.02 6.62
CA ASN A 213 -1.02 15.87 5.81
C ASN A 213 -1.70 17.19 5.40
N GLY A 214 -1.02 18.03 4.62
CA GLY A 214 -1.55 19.35 4.21
C GLY A 214 -2.82 19.32 3.35
N TYR A 215 -3.23 18.16 2.83
CA TYR A 215 -4.52 17.97 2.16
C TYR A 215 -5.60 17.36 3.07
N GLY A 216 -5.30 17.06 4.33
CA GLY A 216 -6.26 16.44 5.26
C GLY A 216 -6.28 14.91 5.20
N LEU A 217 -5.31 14.28 4.52
CA LEU A 217 -5.23 12.83 4.39
C LEU A 217 -4.43 12.21 5.53
N TYR A 218 -4.96 11.15 6.09
CA TYR A 218 -4.37 10.38 7.17
C TYR A 218 -3.61 9.18 6.63
N ASP A 219 -2.61 8.74 7.40
CA ASP A 219 -1.87 7.50 7.20
C ASP A 219 -1.29 7.32 5.79
N MET A 220 -0.98 8.42 5.11
CA MET A 220 -0.25 8.40 3.82
C MET A 220 1.22 7.95 3.99
N ALA A 221 1.63 7.60 5.21
CA ALA A 221 2.92 7.06 5.57
C ALA A 221 2.73 6.08 6.72
N GLY A 222 3.27 4.87 6.59
CA GLY A 222 3.19 3.83 7.60
C GLY A 222 1.85 3.09 7.61
N ASN A 223 1.53 2.48 8.74
CA ASN A 223 0.34 1.64 8.98
C ASN A 223 0.25 0.43 8.05
N VAL A 224 -0.26 0.58 6.83
CA VAL A 224 -0.25 -0.46 5.80
C VAL A 224 0.21 0.09 4.46
N TRP A 225 0.86 -0.76 3.67
CA TRP A 225 1.09 -0.49 2.27
C TRP A 225 -0.24 -0.35 1.54
N GLU A 226 -0.28 0.48 0.51
CA GLU A 226 -1.50 0.72 -0.25
C GLU A 226 -1.34 0.38 -1.72
N TRP A 227 -2.27 -0.44 -2.23
CA TRP A 227 -2.37 -0.77 -3.64
C TRP A 227 -2.65 0.47 -4.51
N THR A 228 -1.92 0.58 -5.63
CA THR A 228 -2.23 1.51 -6.72
C THR A 228 -2.49 0.77 -8.02
N SER A 229 -3.12 1.44 -8.99
CA SER A 229 -3.55 0.83 -10.26
C SER A 229 -2.41 0.56 -11.26
N ASP A 230 -1.20 1.07 -11.01
CA ASP A 230 -0.10 1.05 -11.99
C ASP A 230 0.71 -0.24 -11.93
N TRP A 231 1.06 -0.76 -13.12
CA TRP A 231 2.07 -1.82 -13.19
C TRP A 231 3.43 -1.27 -12.80
N PHE A 232 4.18 -2.02 -12.00
CA PHE A 232 5.51 -1.61 -11.60
C PHE A 232 6.47 -1.61 -12.79
N VAL A 233 7.33 -0.59 -12.85
CA VAL A 233 8.52 -0.57 -13.70
C VAL A 233 9.74 -0.19 -12.86
N PRO A 234 10.94 -0.68 -13.20
CA PRO A 234 12.11 -0.49 -12.33
C PRO A 234 12.56 0.96 -12.11
N ARG A 235 12.20 1.88 -13.00
CA ARG A 235 12.56 3.31 -12.92
C ARG A 235 11.46 4.18 -13.52
N HIS A 236 11.27 5.38 -12.98
CA HIS A 236 10.35 6.35 -13.57
C HIS A 236 10.75 6.80 -14.99
N ALA A 237 12.04 6.69 -15.34
CA ALA A 237 12.48 6.95 -16.71
C ALA A 237 11.80 6.02 -17.75
N ASP A 238 11.32 4.85 -17.32
CA ASP A 238 10.54 3.94 -18.14
C ASP A 238 9.04 4.29 -18.22
N GLU A 239 8.57 5.21 -17.38
CA GLU A 239 7.18 5.71 -17.32
C GLU A 239 6.96 6.91 -18.24
N VAL A 240 7.99 7.75 -18.38
CA VAL A 240 7.86 9.03 -19.07
C VAL A 240 8.12 8.86 -20.57
N VAL A 241 7.05 8.80 -21.35
CA VAL A 241 7.12 9.25 -22.75
C VAL A 241 7.37 10.76 -22.69
N ARG A 242 8.61 11.20 -22.94
CA ARG A 242 8.95 12.63 -23.02
C ARG A 242 8.04 13.29 -24.05
N SER A 243 7.02 13.99 -23.58
CA SER A 243 6.21 14.85 -24.44
C SER A 243 7.01 16.12 -24.72
N CYS A 244 7.09 16.52 -25.99
CA CYS A 244 7.70 17.78 -26.38
C CYS A 244 6.93 19.03 -25.89
N CYS A 245 5.75 18.85 -25.28
CA CYS A 245 4.77 19.91 -25.01
C CYS A 245 4.39 20.09 -23.52
N GLY A 246 5.13 19.51 -22.56
CA GLY A 246 4.87 19.68 -21.13
C GLY A 246 5.00 18.38 -20.32
N PRO A 247 4.71 18.41 -19.01
CA PRO A 247 4.72 17.22 -18.17
C PRO A 247 3.66 16.22 -18.62
N ALA A 248 3.87 14.94 -18.30
CA ALA A 248 2.84 13.92 -18.52
C ALA A 248 1.62 14.23 -17.65
N VAL A 249 0.42 14.19 -18.24
CA VAL A 249 -0.86 14.43 -17.55
C VAL A 249 -1.51 13.07 -17.25
N ASN A 250 -1.84 12.83 -15.97
CA ASN A 250 -2.38 11.58 -15.45
C ASN A 250 -1.63 10.34 -15.99
N PRO A 251 -0.31 10.23 -15.77
CA PRO A 251 0.45 9.10 -16.27
C PRO A 251 -0.10 7.80 -15.70
N ARG A 252 -0.12 6.77 -16.55
CA ARG A 252 -0.56 5.42 -16.20
C ARG A 252 0.34 4.40 -16.86
N ILE A 253 0.76 3.40 -16.11
CA ILE A 253 1.42 2.22 -16.65
C ILE A 253 0.40 1.10 -16.73
N SER A 254 -0.09 0.84 -17.95
CA SER A 254 -1.17 -0.12 -18.24
C SER A 254 -0.70 -1.50 -18.72
N SER A 255 0.60 -1.67 -18.98
CA SER A 255 1.18 -2.94 -19.43
C SER A 255 1.99 -3.65 -18.34
N PRO A 256 1.78 -4.96 -18.11
CA PRO A 256 2.57 -5.74 -17.15
C PRO A 256 3.96 -6.13 -17.65
N ALA A 257 4.30 -5.88 -18.91
CA ALA A 257 5.46 -6.47 -19.59
C ALA A 257 6.81 -6.25 -18.87
N LYS A 258 6.96 -5.14 -18.14
CA LYS A 258 8.18 -4.79 -17.38
C LYS A 258 8.06 -5.02 -15.87
N SER A 259 6.94 -5.59 -15.39
CA SER A 259 6.64 -5.73 -13.95
C SER A 259 7.14 -7.04 -13.33
N TYR A 260 7.61 -7.97 -14.16
CA TYR A 260 8.20 -9.23 -13.72
C TYR A 260 9.61 -9.00 -13.17
N ASP A 261 10.05 -9.88 -12.26
CA ASP A 261 11.37 -9.75 -11.62
C ASP A 261 12.33 -10.66 -12.37
N PRO A 262 13.33 -10.10 -13.06
CA PRO A 262 14.29 -10.91 -13.79
C PRO A 262 15.14 -11.79 -12.87
N ALA A 263 15.24 -11.50 -11.57
CA ALA A 263 15.93 -12.33 -10.59
C ALA A 263 15.09 -13.52 -10.11
N GLN A 264 13.78 -13.53 -10.40
CA GLN A 264 12.87 -14.61 -10.02
C GLN A 264 12.06 -15.12 -11.23
N PRO A 265 12.73 -15.62 -12.29
CA PRO A 265 12.05 -16.04 -13.52
C PRO A 265 11.08 -17.22 -13.33
N GLN A 266 11.20 -17.97 -12.23
CA GLN A 266 10.28 -19.03 -11.86
C GLN A 266 8.88 -18.52 -11.50
N PHE A 267 8.74 -17.26 -11.08
CA PHE A 267 7.44 -16.66 -10.76
C PHE A 267 6.95 -15.81 -11.93
N GLN A 268 5.89 -16.28 -12.58
CA GLN A 268 5.27 -15.61 -13.73
C GLN A 268 4.07 -14.73 -13.30
N ILE A 269 4.13 -14.19 -12.09
CA ILE A 269 3.10 -13.31 -11.53
C ILE A 269 3.56 -11.86 -11.73
N PRO A 270 2.80 -11.02 -12.46
CA PRO A 270 3.16 -9.63 -12.66
C PRO A 270 2.97 -8.83 -11.36
N ARG A 271 3.51 -7.60 -11.33
CA ARG A 271 3.51 -6.79 -10.10
C ARG A 271 2.91 -5.40 -10.30
N LYS A 272 2.05 -5.00 -9.37
CA LYS A 272 1.57 -3.61 -9.26
C LYS A 272 2.42 -2.87 -8.25
N VAL A 273 2.31 -1.55 -8.28
CA VAL A 273 2.97 -0.68 -7.31
C VAL A 273 2.16 -0.67 -6.01
N VAL A 274 2.86 -0.79 -4.89
CA VAL A 274 2.34 -0.39 -3.57
C VAL A 274 3.12 0.82 -3.06
N LYS A 275 2.44 1.71 -2.34
CA LYS A 275 2.98 2.96 -1.79
C LYS A 275 2.73 3.08 -0.28
N GLY A 276 3.46 3.98 0.38
CA GLY A 276 3.19 4.38 1.77
C GLY A 276 3.96 3.66 2.87
N GLY A 277 4.57 2.50 2.61
CA GLY A 277 5.22 1.72 3.68
C GLY A 277 4.18 1.11 4.62
N SER A 278 4.62 0.54 5.73
CA SER A 278 3.70 -0.02 6.75
C SER A 278 4.27 0.13 8.16
N HIS A 279 3.52 -0.34 9.16
CA HIS A 279 3.98 -0.50 10.55
C HIS A 279 5.24 -1.36 10.71
N LEU A 280 5.67 -2.09 9.67
CA LEU A 280 6.89 -2.90 9.67
C LEU A 280 8.11 -2.17 9.09
N CYS A 281 7.93 -0.98 8.51
CA CYS A 281 9.02 -0.22 7.92
C CYS A 281 9.87 0.44 9.01
N ALA A 282 11.18 0.15 9.00
CA ALA A 282 12.16 0.67 9.95
C ALA A 282 13.28 1.43 9.22
N PRO A 283 13.81 2.55 9.74
CA PRO A 283 14.95 3.25 9.12
C PRO A 283 16.18 2.37 8.89
N ASN A 284 16.39 1.36 9.72
CA ASN A 284 17.54 0.44 9.64
C ASN A 284 17.36 -0.72 8.64
N TYR A 285 16.21 -0.82 7.97
CA TYR A 285 15.92 -1.89 7.02
C TYR A 285 15.12 -1.42 5.79
N CYS A 286 13.99 -0.76 6.02
CA CYS A 286 13.04 -0.33 4.99
C CYS A 286 12.49 1.06 5.32
N LEU A 287 13.12 2.12 4.79
CA LEU A 287 12.65 3.50 4.91
C LEU A 287 11.68 3.85 3.79
N ARG A 288 10.62 3.05 3.64
CA ARG A 288 9.62 3.21 2.56
C ARG A 288 8.30 3.87 3.00
N TYR A 289 8.18 4.35 4.24
CA TYR A 289 7.07 5.23 4.65
C TYR A 289 7.23 6.69 4.19
N ARG A 290 7.75 6.86 2.98
CA ARG A 290 7.97 8.16 2.33
C ARG A 290 7.07 8.26 1.10
N PRO A 291 6.55 9.44 0.75
CA PRO A 291 5.67 9.60 -0.42
C PRO A 291 6.32 9.12 -1.72
N ALA A 292 7.61 9.39 -1.91
CA ALA A 292 8.34 8.97 -3.11
C ALA A 292 8.64 7.46 -3.17
N ALA A 293 8.64 6.78 -2.02
CA ALA A 293 8.97 5.37 -1.97
C ALA A 293 7.90 4.53 -2.68
N ARG A 294 8.35 3.45 -3.30
CA ARG A 294 7.52 2.53 -4.07
C ARG A 294 8.08 1.12 -3.93
N GLN A 295 7.22 0.13 -4.03
CA GLN A 295 7.63 -1.28 -4.01
C GLN A 295 6.80 -2.10 -5.00
N PRO A 296 7.43 -3.02 -5.74
CA PRO A 296 6.70 -3.98 -6.55
C PRO A 296 6.06 -5.06 -5.68
N GLN A 297 4.77 -5.33 -5.87
CA GLN A 297 4.06 -6.41 -5.17
C GLN A 297 3.33 -7.34 -6.15
N MET A 298 3.49 -8.65 -5.98
CA MET A 298 2.76 -9.67 -6.76
C MET A 298 1.27 -9.62 -6.45
N LEU A 299 0.43 -9.75 -7.48
CA LEU A 299 -1.01 -9.51 -7.39
C LEU A 299 -1.80 -10.51 -6.56
N ASP A 300 -1.26 -11.72 -6.42
CA ASP A 300 -1.97 -12.91 -5.94
C ASP A 300 -1.79 -13.15 -4.44
N THR A 301 -0.97 -12.34 -3.77
CA THR A 301 -0.55 -12.60 -2.40
C THR A 301 -1.03 -11.50 -1.47
N GLY A 302 -2.01 -11.81 -0.63
CA GLY A 302 -2.34 -10.98 0.53
C GLY A 302 -1.22 -11.04 1.58
N MET A 303 -1.04 -9.96 2.35
CA MET A 303 -0.07 -9.91 3.45
C MET A 303 -0.61 -9.10 4.63
N THR A 304 -0.15 -9.39 5.86
CA THR A 304 -0.52 -8.71 7.13
C THR A 304 -0.33 -7.18 7.15
N HIS A 305 0.31 -6.61 6.15
CA HIS A 305 0.76 -5.22 6.13
C HIS A 305 0.42 -4.49 4.82
N ILE A 306 -0.46 -5.06 3.98
CA ILE A 306 -0.92 -4.46 2.72
C ILE A 306 -2.44 -4.34 2.74
N GLY A 307 -2.91 -3.11 2.60
CA GLY A 307 -4.29 -2.70 2.42
C GLY A 307 -4.43 -1.78 1.20
N PHE A 308 -5.38 -0.85 1.25
CA PHE A 308 -5.63 0.12 0.17
C PHE A 308 -6.56 1.26 0.61
N ARG A 309 -6.60 2.31 -0.20
CA ARG A 309 -7.63 3.36 -0.18
C ARG A 309 -8.15 3.60 -1.59
N CYS A 310 -9.33 4.20 -1.72
CA CYS A 310 -9.94 4.42 -3.03
C CYS A 310 -10.00 5.90 -3.43
N ILE A 311 -10.25 6.13 -4.71
CA ILE A 311 -10.53 7.43 -5.31
C ILE A 311 -11.85 7.42 -6.09
N ALA A 312 -12.36 8.61 -6.41
CA ALA A 312 -13.48 8.79 -7.31
C ALA A 312 -13.19 9.97 -8.25
N ARG A 313 -13.57 9.82 -9.52
CA ARG A 313 -13.37 10.83 -10.56
C ARG A 313 -14.41 11.95 -10.42
N GLU A 314 -14.03 13.17 -10.77
CA GLU A 314 -14.99 14.26 -10.94
C GLU A 314 -15.89 13.97 -12.16
N ALA A 315 -17.18 14.31 -12.06
CA ALA A 315 -18.18 14.07 -13.10
C ALA A 315 -18.21 15.19 -14.16
#